data_AF-A0A7W0L9T7-F1
#
_entry.id   AF-A0A7W0L9T7-F1
#
_cell.length_a   1.000
_cell.length_b   1.000
_cell.length_c   1.000
_cell.angle_alpha   90.00
_cell.angle_beta   90.00
_cell.angle_gamma   90.00
#
_symmetry.space_group_name_H-M   'P 1'
#
loop_
_entity.id
_entity.type
_entity.pdbx_description
1 polymer ?
#
loop_
_entity_poly.entity_id
_entity_poly.type
_entity_poly.pdbx_seq_one_letter_code
_entity_poly.pdbx_strand_id
1 'polypeptide(L)'
;MSVHPIFNLYNRRWPIFTNPPQLPPAKFVQGGSAGDSIVGAGVIISGGKVSGSVISPGCRLASGCDVVDSVLMDNVTVGAGAVIRRAILDKNVVVAPGAKIGVDPVRDAERYHMSPGGVVVLGKGAVALAD
;
A
#
# COMPACT_ATOMS: atom_id res chain seq x y z
N MET A 1 -5.75 -11.93 -7.20
CA MET A 1 -5.50 -11.23 -8.48
C MET A 1 -5.64 -12.23 -9.62
N SER A 2 -6.13 -11.82 -10.81
CA SER A 2 -6.17 -12.73 -11.98
C SER A 2 -4.77 -12.92 -12.56
N VAL A 3 -4.42 -14.16 -12.94
CA VAL A 3 -3.21 -14.47 -13.72
C VAL A 3 -3.26 -13.82 -15.11
N HIS A 4 -4.47 -13.56 -15.61
CA HIS A 4 -4.73 -12.87 -16.88
C HIS A 4 -5.57 -11.61 -16.60
N PRO A 5 -4.95 -10.50 -16.16
CA PRO A 5 -5.68 -9.25 -15.94
C PRO A 5 -6.16 -8.65 -17.27
N ILE A 6 -7.34 -8.00 -17.25
CA ILE A 6 -7.90 -7.29 -18.41
C ILE A 6 -6.87 -6.26 -18.93
N PHE A 7 -6.22 -5.54 -18.01
CA PHE A 7 -5.11 -4.66 -18.30
C PHE A 7 -3.77 -5.37 -18.05
N ASN A 8 -3.17 -5.90 -19.12
CA ASN A 8 -1.96 -6.73 -19.03
C ASN A 8 -0.67 -5.91 -19.17
N LEU A 9 -0.02 -5.62 -18.04
CA LEU A 9 1.28 -4.94 -17.98
C LEU A 9 2.45 -5.76 -18.56
N TYR A 10 2.28 -7.04 -18.82
CA TYR A 10 3.30 -7.93 -19.38
C TYR A 10 3.25 -8.02 -20.91
N ASN A 11 2.43 -7.19 -21.58
CA ASN A 11 2.33 -7.15 -23.03
C ASN A 11 3.57 -6.54 -23.68
N ARG A 12 4.42 -7.38 -24.28
CA ARG A 12 5.64 -6.94 -24.99
C ARG A 12 5.38 -6.45 -26.43
N ARG A 13 4.20 -6.69 -27.00
CA ARG A 13 3.86 -6.22 -28.36
C ARG A 13 3.46 -4.74 -28.38
N TRP A 14 2.95 -4.25 -27.24
CA TRP A 14 2.58 -2.85 -27.05
C TRP A 14 3.07 -2.36 -25.68
N PRO A 15 4.37 -2.07 -25.56
CA PRO A 15 4.97 -1.70 -24.29
C PRO A 15 4.49 -0.33 -23.81
N ILE A 16 4.40 -0.16 -22.49
CA ILE A 16 4.18 1.13 -21.84
C ILE A 16 5.54 1.63 -21.35
N PHE A 17 6.00 2.75 -21.89
CA PHE A 17 7.25 3.37 -21.47
C PHE A 17 7.03 4.32 -20.29
N THR A 18 7.99 4.35 -19.38
CA THR A 18 8.04 5.27 -18.24
C THR A 18 9.50 5.51 -17.84
N ASN A 19 9.74 6.38 -16.87
CA ASN A 19 11.03 6.56 -16.23
C ASN A 19 11.08 5.73 -14.94
N PRO A 20 11.60 4.48 -14.96
CA PRO A 20 11.64 3.67 -13.76
C PRO A 20 12.65 4.27 -12.76
N PRO A 21 12.29 4.39 -11.47
CA PRO A 21 13.25 4.84 -10.46
C PRO A 21 14.38 3.81 -10.31
N GLN A 22 15.61 4.28 -10.14
CA GLN A 22 16.79 3.43 -9.90
C GLN A 22 16.80 2.93 -8.45
N LEU A 23 15.89 2.00 -8.14
CA LEU A 23 15.75 1.40 -6.81
C LEU A 23 16.14 -0.08 -6.85
N PRO A 24 16.63 -0.64 -5.72
CA PRO A 24 16.94 -2.07 -5.64
C PRO A 24 15.66 -2.92 -5.78
N PRO A 25 15.79 -4.25 -5.96
CA PRO A 25 14.64 -5.15 -5.89
C PRO A 25 13.87 -5.03 -4.56
N ALA A 26 12.59 -5.39 -4.58
CA ALA A 26 11.80 -5.48 -3.36
C ALA A 26 12.42 -6.51 -2.40
N LYS A 27 12.37 -6.22 -1.10
CA LYS A 27 12.97 -7.04 -0.04
C LYS A 27 11.93 -7.45 0.99
N PHE A 28 11.87 -8.76 1.25
CA PHE A 28 10.99 -9.38 2.23
C PHE A 28 11.85 -10.00 3.33
N VAL A 29 11.60 -9.62 4.58
CA VAL A 29 12.37 -10.11 5.74
C VAL A 29 11.46 -10.37 6.92
N GLN A 30 11.97 -11.13 7.90
CA GLN A 30 11.24 -11.44 9.15
C GLN A 30 9.85 -12.07 8.91
N GLY A 31 9.71 -12.90 7.87
CA GLY A 31 8.42 -13.51 7.50
C GLY A 31 7.43 -12.56 6.82
N GLY A 32 7.88 -11.39 6.36
CA GLY A 32 7.07 -10.49 5.55
C GLY A 32 6.59 -11.16 4.26
N SER A 33 5.34 -10.91 3.87
CA SER A 33 4.72 -11.59 2.72
C SER A 33 3.78 -10.68 1.93
N ALA A 34 3.59 -11.03 0.65
CA ALA A 34 2.61 -10.42 -0.22
C ALA A 34 1.90 -11.51 -1.03
N GLY A 35 0.58 -11.61 -0.88
CA GLY A 35 -0.29 -12.50 -1.65
C GLY A 35 -1.15 -11.68 -2.61
N ASP A 36 -1.39 -12.18 -3.82
CA ASP A 36 -2.30 -11.52 -4.78
C ASP A 36 -2.04 -10.02 -4.99
N SER A 37 -0.77 -9.61 -4.95
CA SER A 37 -0.35 -8.22 -4.88
C SER A 37 0.78 -7.90 -5.86
N ILE A 38 0.91 -6.62 -6.21
CA ILE A 38 2.02 -6.08 -7.00
C ILE A 38 2.91 -5.26 -6.08
N VAL A 39 4.21 -5.57 -6.07
CA VAL A 39 5.19 -4.91 -5.20
C VAL A 39 6.28 -4.24 -6.03
N GLY A 40 6.40 -2.92 -5.88
CA GLY A 40 7.34 -2.08 -6.59
C GLY A 40 8.79 -2.19 -6.10
N ALA A 41 9.71 -1.61 -6.87
CA ALA A 41 11.13 -1.56 -6.53
C ALA A 41 11.39 -0.77 -5.23
N GLY A 42 12.43 -1.15 -4.49
CA GLY A 42 12.83 -0.48 -3.26
C GLY A 42 11.93 -0.73 -2.05
N VAL A 43 10.81 -1.44 -2.21
CA VAL A 43 9.90 -1.79 -1.10
C VAL A 43 10.60 -2.71 -0.11
N ILE A 44 10.41 -2.45 1.19
CA ILE A 44 10.76 -3.39 2.27
C ILE A 44 9.51 -3.78 3.04
N ILE A 45 9.25 -5.08 3.11
CA ILE A 45 8.21 -5.66 3.98
C ILE A 45 8.92 -6.48 5.07
N SER A 46 8.88 -5.98 6.31
CA SER A 46 9.58 -6.55 7.45
C SER A 46 8.59 -7.13 8.44
N GLY A 47 8.20 -8.40 8.29
CA GLY A 47 7.22 -9.05 9.16
C GLY A 47 5.78 -8.54 9.02
N GLY A 48 5.48 -7.74 7.99
CA GLY A 48 4.14 -7.30 7.62
C GLY A 48 3.48 -8.23 6.60
N LYS A 49 2.15 -8.15 6.47
CA LYS A 49 1.35 -8.91 5.50
C LYS A 49 0.67 -7.96 4.52
N VAL A 50 0.73 -8.31 3.24
CA VAL A 50 0.08 -7.58 2.15
C VAL A 50 -0.79 -8.54 1.35
N SER A 51 -2.04 -8.16 1.06
CA SER A 51 -2.97 -8.95 0.26
C SER A 51 -3.80 -8.07 -0.68
N GLY A 52 -4.03 -8.52 -1.92
CA GLY A 52 -4.91 -7.83 -2.87
C GLY A 52 -4.50 -6.39 -3.19
N SER A 53 -3.23 -6.03 -3.01
CA SER A 53 -2.79 -4.63 -2.94
C SER A 53 -1.73 -4.29 -3.98
N VAL A 54 -1.60 -2.99 -4.25
CA VAL A 54 -0.52 -2.43 -5.09
C VAL A 54 0.35 -1.55 -4.23
N ILE A 55 1.63 -1.95 -4.08
CA ILE A 55 2.62 -1.22 -3.29
C ILE A 55 3.60 -0.57 -4.23
N SER A 56 3.51 0.75 -4.37
CA SER A 56 4.41 1.54 -5.23
C SER A 56 5.85 1.58 -4.70
N PRO A 57 6.80 2.04 -5.53
CA PRO A 57 8.20 2.04 -5.15
C PRO A 57 8.55 2.79 -3.86
N GLY A 58 9.57 2.29 -3.16
CA GLY A 58 10.16 2.95 -1.99
C GLY A 58 9.39 2.79 -0.67
N CYS A 59 8.24 2.11 -0.66
CA CYS A 59 7.46 1.93 0.56
C CYS A 59 8.17 1.10 1.65
N ARG A 60 7.85 1.38 2.90
CA ARG A 60 8.38 0.68 4.09
C ARG A 60 7.23 0.14 4.93
N LEU A 61 7.14 -1.17 5.08
CA LEU A 61 6.09 -1.84 5.85
C LEU A 61 6.73 -2.58 7.03
N ALA A 62 6.38 -2.17 8.25
CA ALA A 62 6.94 -2.68 9.49
C ALA A 62 6.22 -3.93 10.02
N SER A 63 6.72 -4.48 11.13
CA SER A 63 6.29 -5.75 11.68
C SER A 63 4.83 -5.74 12.13
N GLY A 64 4.12 -6.83 11.81
CA GLY A 64 2.73 -7.01 12.20
C GLY A 64 1.74 -6.07 11.50
N CYS A 65 2.15 -5.24 10.55
CA CYS A 65 1.19 -4.49 9.76
C CYS A 65 0.38 -5.42 8.84
N ASP A 66 -0.87 -5.05 8.56
CA ASP A 66 -1.78 -5.79 7.69
C ASP A 66 -2.38 -4.83 6.65
N VAL A 67 -2.03 -5.02 5.38
CA VAL A 67 -2.45 -4.17 4.24
C VAL A 67 -3.28 -4.99 3.27
N VAL A 68 -4.56 -4.64 3.13
CA VAL A 68 -5.53 -5.42 2.37
C VAL A 68 -6.30 -4.53 1.39
N ASP A 69 -6.43 -4.98 0.14
CA ASP A 69 -7.23 -4.34 -0.92
C ASP A 69 -6.92 -2.83 -1.08
N SER A 70 -5.64 -2.46 -1.02
CA SER A 70 -5.20 -1.06 -0.94
C SER A 70 -4.16 -0.69 -1.98
N VAL A 71 -4.07 0.62 -2.27
CA VAL A 71 -3.05 1.22 -3.13
C VAL A 71 -2.20 2.15 -2.30
N LEU A 72 -0.92 1.80 -2.13
CA LEU A 72 0.07 2.63 -1.45
C LEU A 72 0.95 3.27 -2.52
N MET A 73 0.91 4.59 -2.64
CA MET A 73 1.74 5.35 -3.58
C MET A 73 3.18 5.46 -3.08
N ASP A 74 4.05 6.11 -3.86
CA ASP A 74 5.50 6.11 -3.61
C ASP A 74 5.87 6.56 -2.20
N ASN A 75 6.86 5.87 -1.60
CA ASN A 75 7.45 6.21 -0.31
C ASN A 75 6.49 6.25 0.89
N VAL A 76 5.36 5.54 0.83
CA VAL A 76 4.49 5.38 2.00
C VAL A 76 5.22 4.56 3.08
N THR A 77 5.12 5.03 4.33
CA THR A 77 5.67 4.32 5.50
C THR A 77 4.53 3.82 6.37
N VAL A 78 4.55 2.52 6.69
CA VAL A 78 3.56 1.84 7.50
C VAL A 78 4.21 1.32 8.78
N GLY A 79 3.77 1.88 9.91
CA GLY A 79 4.25 1.53 11.23
C GLY A 79 3.82 0.13 11.69
N ALA A 80 4.48 -0.36 12.74
CA ALA A 80 4.26 -1.70 13.26
C ALA A 80 2.81 -1.88 13.75
N GLY A 81 2.20 -3.02 13.46
CA GLY A 81 0.82 -3.33 13.86
C GLY A 81 -0.27 -2.47 13.21
N ALA A 82 0.06 -1.60 12.25
CA ALA A 82 -0.95 -0.79 11.56
C ALA A 82 -1.84 -1.67 10.66
N VAL A 83 -3.12 -1.32 10.55
CA VAL A 83 -4.10 -2.04 9.73
C VAL A 83 -4.67 -1.10 8.69
N ILE A 84 -4.53 -1.46 7.42
CA ILE A 84 -4.96 -0.64 6.27
C ILE A 84 -5.85 -1.51 5.39
N ARG A 85 -7.10 -1.09 5.17
CA ARG A 85 -8.07 -1.82 4.36
C ARG A 85 -8.75 -0.87 3.39
N ARG A 86 -8.91 -1.29 2.13
CA ARG A 86 -9.66 -0.53 1.11
C ARG A 86 -9.28 0.95 1.05
N ALA A 87 -7.99 1.24 1.02
CA ALA A 87 -7.48 2.61 1.09
C ALA A 87 -6.56 2.97 -0.09
N ILE A 88 -6.53 4.26 -0.41
CA ILE A 88 -5.53 4.87 -1.29
C ILE A 88 -4.70 5.83 -0.45
N LEU A 89 -3.42 5.50 -0.25
CA LEU A 89 -2.47 6.36 0.46
C LEU A 89 -1.57 7.04 -0.56
N ASP A 90 -1.68 8.36 -0.70
CA ASP A 90 -0.86 9.12 -1.63
C ASP A 90 0.61 9.20 -1.17
N LYS A 91 1.47 9.77 -2.02
CA LYS A 91 2.92 9.74 -1.86
C LYS A 91 3.35 10.30 -0.51
N ASN A 92 4.36 9.67 0.07
CA ASN A 92 4.96 10.06 1.35
C ASN A 92 4.00 10.07 2.55
N VAL A 93 2.84 9.40 2.48
CA VAL A 93 1.98 9.22 3.66
C VAL A 93 2.72 8.39 4.72
N VAL A 94 2.57 8.79 5.98
CA VAL A 94 3.13 8.09 7.14
C VAL A 94 2.00 7.57 8.00
N VAL A 95 1.90 6.25 8.14
CA VAL A 95 0.94 5.58 9.01
C VAL A 95 1.65 5.21 10.30
N ALA A 96 1.22 5.79 11.42
CA ALA A 96 1.80 5.54 12.73
C ALA A 96 1.64 4.07 13.16
N PRO A 97 2.52 3.55 14.04
CA PRO A 97 2.34 2.22 14.61
C PRO A 97 0.96 2.05 15.25
N GLY A 98 0.28 0.94 14.96
CA GLY A 98 -1.06 0.62 15.47
C GLY A 98 -2.21 1.42 14.86
N ALA A 99 -1.95 2.37 13.96
CA ALA A 99 -3.01 3.14 13.31
C ALA A 99 -3.91 2.25 12.44
N LYS A 100 -5.18 2.62 12.35
CA LYS A 100 -6.22 1.89 11.60
C LYS A 100 -6.80 2.80 10.53
N ILE A 101 -6.86 2.30 9.30
CA ILE A 101 -7.42 3.01 8.13
C ILE A 101 -8.34 2.05 7.39
N GLY A 102 -9.59 2.46 7.16
CA GLY A 102 -10.61 1.64 6.50
C GLY A 102 -11.12 0.47 7.35
N VAL A 103 -11.05 0.62 8.67
CA VAL A 103 -11.48 -0.40 9.65
C VAL A 103 -12.78 0.01 10.33
N ASP A 104 -13.00 1.30 10.56
CA ASP A 104 -14.19 1.86 11.19
C ASP A 104 -14.72 2.99 10.29
N PRO A 105 -15.74 2.71 9.46
CA PRO A 105 -16.26 3.68 8.49
C PRO A 105 -16.70 5.01 9.11
N VAL A 106 -17.17 5.01 10.37
CA VAL A 106 -17.60 6.24 11.04
C VAL A 106 -16.38 7.09 11.36
N ARG A 107 -15.38 6.52 12.04
CA ARG A 107 -14.14 7.22 12.37
C ARG A 107 -13.33 7.60 11.13
N ASP A 108 -13.29 6.72 10.14
CA ASP A 108 -12.60 6.97 8.88
C ASP A 108 -13.22 8.15 8.14
N ALA A 109 -14.55 8.28 8.12
CA ALA A 109 -15.26 9.41 7.50
C ALA A 109 -15.08 10.73 8.25
N GLU A 110 -14.87 10.69 9.57
CA GLU A 110 -14.59 11.87 10.38
C GLU A 110 -13.17 12.41 10.14
N ARG A 111 -12.21 11.53 9.84
CA ARG A 111 -10.78 11.87 9.75
C ARG A 111 -10.27 12.07 8.33
N TYR A 112 -10.83 11.33 7.39
CA TYR A 112 -10.28 11.19 6.04
C TYR A 112 -11.36 11.36 4.99
N HIS A 113 -10.93 11.55 3.74
CA HIS A 113 -11.87 11.51 2.63
C HIS A 113 -12.29 10.06 2.38
N MET A 114 -13.60 9.80 2.41
CA MET A 114 -14.16 8.49 2.06
C MET A 114 -15.07 8.62 0.85
N SER A 115 -14.79 7.83 -0.19
CA SER A 115 -15.65 7.76 -1.37
C SER A 115 -17.00 7.09 -1.04
N PRO A 116 -18.05 7.27 -1.86
CA PRO A 116 -19.32 6.58 -1.67
C PRO A 116 -19.22 5.05 -1.66
N GLY A 117 -18.21 4.50 -2.34
CA GLY A 117 -17.92 3.06 -2.33
C GLY A 117 -17.22 2.58 -1.06
N GLY A 118 -16.87 3.46 -0.12
CA GLY A 118 -16.16 3.11 1.12
C GLY A 118 -14.65 2.95 0.95
N VAL A 119 -14.04 3.57 -0.07
CA VAL A 119 -12.58 3.67 -0.19
C VAL A 119 -12.10 4.91 0.56
N VAL A 120 -11.16 4.73 1.49
CA VAL A 120 -10.54 5.81 2.27
C VAL A 120 -9.35 6.38 1.52
N VAL A 121 -9.20 7.70 1.48
CA VAL A 121 -8.11 8.38 0.77
C VAL A 121 -7.37 9.33 1.69
N LEU A 122 -6.05 9.15 1.77
CA LEU A 122 -5.14 10.09 2.45
C LEU A 122 -4.32 10.84 1.39
N GLY A 123 -4.31 12.17 1.50
CA GLY A 123 -3.56 13.04 0.60
C GLY A 123 -2.05 13.00 0.83
N LYS A 124 -1.30 13.51 -0.14
CA LYS A 124 0.16 13.51 -0.15
C LYS A 124 0.76 14.03 1.16
N GLY A 125 1.68 13.26 1.74
CA GLY A 125 2.40 13.64 2.97
C GLY A 125 1.55 13.66 4.24
N ALA A 126 0.30 13.19 4.20
CA ALA A 126 -0.52 13.09 5.39
C ALA A 126 0.08 12.10 6.41
N VAL A 127 -0.24 12.33 7.68
CA VAL A 127 0.15 11.45 8.79
C VAL A 127 -1.11 10.85 9.41
N ALA A 128 -1.22 9.53 9.41
CA ALA A 128 -2.31 8.80 10.05
C ALA A 128 -1.86 8.40 11.47
N LEU A 129 -2.51 8.95 12.49
CA LEU A 129 -2.18 8.67 13.89
C LEU A 129 -2.93 7.45 14.41
N ALA A 130 -2.37 6.80 15.43
CA ALA A 130 -3.10 5.83 16.22
C ALA A 130 -4.15 6.51 17.11
N ASP A 131 -5.15 5.73 17.50
CA ASP A 131 -6.16 6.15 18.49
C ASP A 131 -5.64 6.13 19.92
#